data_AF-A0A7J0AC42-F1
#
_entry.id   AF-A0A7J0AC42-F1
#
_cell.length_a   1.000
_cell.length_b   1.000
_cell.length_c   1.000
_cell.angle_alpha   90.00
_cell.angle_beta   90.00
_cell.angle_gamma   90.00
#
_symmetry.space_group_name_H-M   'P 1'
#
loop_
_entity.id
_entity.type
_entity.pdbx_description
1 polymer ?
#
loop_
_entity_poly.entity_id
_entity_poly.type
_entity_poly.pdbx_seq_one_letter_code
_entity_poly.pdbx_strand_id
1 'polypeptide(L)'
;MKIRFYTLLYADLSESRQLQGKKRSARQRIAIFIKNAILLDKSLRATNPECGILTILTNNIELISDIIDECGYTGINVIQIDFSLPVPAGIPFYSAHYKIDAFNYFASLPDDQYSVLLDNDIVFLRPLPQTFYEITERRIPLCYHLPVGDCDKMMADCRKISSDTDVPTWTGGELWGGDKSLLFKAL
;
A
#
# COMPACT_ATOMS: atom_id res chain seq x y z
N MET A 1 18.79 4.92 9.38
CA MET A 1 18.30 4.12 8.24
C MET A 1 17.52 5.04 7.31
N LYS A 2 17.52 4.84 5.99
CA LYS A 2 16.76 5.70 5.08
C LYS A 2 15.31 5.21 5.02
N ILE A 3 14.38 6.02 5.53
CA ILE A 3 12.95 5.71 5.48
C ILE A 3 12.42 6.10 4.10
N ARG A 4 11.69 5.19 3.44
CA ARG A 4 11.08 5.42 2.13
C ARG A 4 9.61 5.00 2.17
N PHE A 5 8.75 5.89 1.68
CA PHE A 5 7.31 5.66 1.63
C PHE A 5 6.88 5.24 0.23
N TYR A 6 6.01 4.25 0.21
CA TYR A 6 5.46 3.62 -0.98
C TYR A 6 3.94 3.54 -0.88
N THR A 7 3.29 3.58 -2.02
CA THR A 7 1.91 3.13 -2.17
C THR A 7 1.78 2.24 -3.39
N LEU A 8 0.83 1.31 -3.38
CA LEU A 8 0.59 0.41 -4.49
C LEU A 8 -0.64 0.88 -5.29
N LEU A 9 -0.47 1.04 -6.60
CA LEU A 9 -1.57 1.33 -7.51
C LEU A 9 -1.47 0.41 -8.73
N TYR A 10 -2.17 -0.71 -8.65
CA TYR A 10 -2.35 -1.64 -9.76
C TYR A 10 -3.46 -1.14 -10.69
N ALA A 11 -3.09 -0.79 -11.92
CA ALA A 11 -4.00 -0.33 -12.97
C ALA A 11 -4.66 -1.52 -13.66
N ASP A 12 -5.91 -1.79 -13.28
CA ASP A 12 -6.81 -2.72 -13.99
C ASP A 12 -7.83 -1.93 -14.82
N LEU A 13 -7.69 -2.01 -16.14
CA LEU A 13 -8.59 -1.35 -17.09
C LEU A 13 -9.92 -2.10 -17.26
N SER A 14 -9.97 -3.37 -16.88
CA SER A 14 -11.14 -4.25 -17.01
C SER A 14 -12.08 -4.18 -15.81
N GLU A 15 -11.58 -3.71 -14.67
CA GLU A 15 -12.36 -3.47 -13.46
C GLU A 15 -13.63 -2.68 -13.82
N SER A 16 -14.77 -2.97 -13.20
CA SER A 16 -16.06 -2.32 -13.53
C SER A 16 -16.87 -1.90 -12.31
N ARG A 17 -16.36 -2.16 -11.11
CA ARG A 17 -16.95 -1.69 -9.85
C ARG A 17 -17.18 -0.19 -9.88
N GLN A 18 -18.35 0.21 -9.41
CA GLN A 18 -18.74 1.59 -9.28
C GLN A 18 -18.05 2.22 -8.07
N LEU A 19 -17.40 3.37 -8.26
CA LEU A 19 -16.92 4.18 -7.16
C LEU A 19 -18.05 5.14 -6.73
N GLN A 20 -18.40 5.19 -5.46
CA GLN A 20 -19.45 6.09 -4.94
C GLN A 20 -20.80 5.97 -5.71
N GLY A 21 -21.15 4.78 -6.19
CA GLY A 21 -22.38 4.54 -6.97
C GLY A 21 -22.42 5.20 -8.35
N LYS A 22 -21.31 5.75 -8.85
CA LYS A 22 -21.25 6.38 -10.18
C LYS A 22 -20.43 5.53 -11.15
N LYS A 23 -20.97 5.34 -12.36
CA LYS A 23 -20.20 4.80 -13.50
C LYS A 23 -19.13 5.81 -13.89
N ARG A 24 -17.89 5.33 -14.01
CA ARG A 24 -16.71 6.10 -14.42
C ARG A 24 -15.89 5.25 -15.36
N SER A 25 -15.19 5.87 -16.30
CA SER A 25 -14.23 5.14 -17.14
C SER A 25 -13.07 4.59 -16.30
N ALA A 26 -12.34 3.61 -16.81
CA ALA A 26 -11.14 3.08 -16.14
C ALA A 26 -10.16 4.20 -15.77
N ARG A 27 -9.85 5.08 -16.75
CA ARG A 27 -8.98 6.25 -16.53
C ARG A 27 -9.50 7.17 -15.42
N GLN A 28 -10.81 7.49 -15.40
CA GLN A 28 -11.39 8.35 -14.37
C GLN A 28 -11.30 7.74 -12.96
N ARG A 29 -11.41 6.41 -12.83
CA ARG A 29 -11.27 5.74 -11.53
C ARG A 29 -9.81 5.73 -11.07
N ILE A 30 -8.89 5.40 -11.97
CA ILE A 30 -7.45 5.46 -11.69
C ILE A 30 -7.05 6.88 -11.28
N ALA A 31 -7.56 7.90 -11.97
CA ALA A 31 -7.33 9.31 -11.63
C ALA A 31 -7.81 9.70 -10.22
N ILE A 32 -8.84 9.04 -9.67
CA ILE A 32 -9.26 9.28 -8.28
C ILE A 32 -8.19 8.78 -7.32
N PHE A 33 -7.70 7.55 -7.51
CA PHE A 33 -6.64 6.98 -6.68
C PHE A 33 -5.32 7.73 -6.80
N ILE A 34 -4.99 8.23 -8.00
CA ILE A 34 -3.82 9.12 -8.20
C ILE A 34 -4.00 10.43 -7.43
N LYS A 35 -5.19 11.04 -7.43
CA LYS A 35 -5.45 12.24 -6.63
C LYS A 35 -5.29 11.99 -5.14
N ASN A 36 -5.69 10.81 -4.66
CA ASN A 36 -5.44 10.40 -3.28
C ASN A 36 -3.94 10.26 -3.00
N ALA A 37 -3.19 9.57 -3.86
CA ALA A 37 -1.73 9.44 -3.74
C ALA A 37 -1.00 10.79 -3.77
N ILE A 38 -1.46 11.74 -4.59
CA ILE A 38 -0.95 13.12 -4.61
C ILE A 38 -1.23 13.82 -3.28
N LEU A 39 -2.43 13.66 -2.70
CA LEU A 39 -2.75 14.22 -1.38
C LEU A 39 -1.88 13.60 -0.28
N LEU A 40 -1.68 12.28 -0.33
CA LEU A 40 -0.80 11.55 0.56
C LEU A 40 0.63 12.11 0.48
N ASP A 41 1.22 12.24 -0.71
CA ASP A 41 2.56 12.81 -0.91
C ASP A 41 2.66 14.26 -0.40
N LYS A 42 1.68 15.11 -0.73
CA LYS A 42 1.63 16.49 -0.22
C LYS A 42 1.64 16.53 1.31
N SER A 43 0.82 15.70 1.95
CA SER A 43 0.72 15.65 3.41
C SER A 43 2.00 15.09 4.04
N LEU A 44 2.59 14.05 3.46
CA LEU A 44 3.88 13.47 3.87
C LEU A 44 4.97 14.54 3.86
N ARG A 45 5.14 15.24 2.73
CA ARG A 45 6.18 16.27 2.58
C ARG A 45 5.96 17.47 3.49
N ALA A 46 4.71 17.85 3.73
CA ALA A 46 4.38 18.99 4.59
C ALA A 46 4.65 18.69 6.07
N THR A 47 4.50 17.44 6.51
CA THR A 47 4.58 17.06 7.93
C THR A 47 5.85 16.31 8.31
N ASN A 48 6.52 15.66 7.34
CA ASN A 48 7.71 14.81 7.51
C ASN A 48 8.70 15.02 6.34
N PRO A 49 9.20 16.25 6.11
CA PRO A 49 10.03 16.57 4.95
C PRO A 49 11.33 15.74 4.85
N GLU A 50 11.85 15.25 5.97
CA GLU A 50 13.03 14.40 6.04
C GLU A 50 12.81 12.98 5.48
N CYS A 51 11.56 12.55 5.37
CA CYS A 51 11.20 11.24 4.80
C CYS A 51 11.14 11.23 3.25
N GLY A 52 11.32 12.38 2.62
CA GLY A 52 11.38 12.51 1.16
C GLY A 52 10.00 12.51 0.48
N ILE A 53 9.95 11.91 -0.71
CA ILE A 53 8.75 11.85 -1.56
C ILE A 53 8.13 10.46 -1.56
N LEU A 54 6.84 10.38 -1.81
CA LEU A 54 6.12 9.12 -2.02
C LEU A 54 6.54 8.48 -3.34
N THR A 55 6.63 7.16 -3.34
CA THR A 55 6.78 6.35 -4.57
C THR A 55 5.53 5.51 -4.82
N ILE A 56 4.93 5.63 -6.01
CA ILE A 56 3.85 4.75 -6.47
C ILE A 56 4.47 3.53 -7.16
N LEU A 57 4.16 2.35 -6.66
CA LEU A 57 4.44 1.08 -7.33
C LEU A 57 3.26 0.74 -8.23
N THR A 58 3.53 0.40 -9.50
CA THR A 58 2.46 0.15 -10.47
C THR A 58 2.87 -0.89 -11.52
N ASN A 59 1.88 -1.45 -12.22
CA ASN A 59 2.05 -2.34 -13.37
C ASN A 59 2.05 -1.57 -14.71
N ASN A 60 1.82 -0.26 -14.71
CA ASN A 60 1.70 0.55 -15.92
C ASN A 60 2.19 1.98 -15.67
N ILE A 61 3.50 2.20 -15.79
CA ILE A 61 4.11 3.49 -15.49
C ILE A 61 3.65 4.59 -16.44
N GLU A 62 3.43 4.29 -17.71
CA GLU A 62 3.01 5.26 -18.73
C GLU A 62 1.65 5.83 -18.37
N LEU A 63 0.65 4.98 -18.10
CA LEU A 63 -0.70 5.40 -17.75
C LEU A 63 -0.73 6.25 -16.48
N ILE A 64 0.02 5.84 -15.45
CA ILE A 64 0.04 6.55 -14.18
C ILE A 64 0.74 7.90 -14.32
N SER A 65 1.87 7.95 -15.04
CA SER A 65 2.60 9.19 -15.30
C SER A 65 1.75 10.18 -16.11
N ASP A 66 1.09 9.71 -17.19
CA ASP A 66 0.20 10.55 -18.01
C ASP A 66 -0.91 11.21 -17.17
N ILE A 67 -1.53 10.47 -16.24
CA ILE A 67 -2.61 11.00 -15.40
C ILE A 67 -2.06 11.96 -14.33
N ILE A 68 -0.85 11.72 -13.81
CA ILE A 68 -0.17 12.65 -12.90
C ILE A 68 0.12 13.97 -13.61
N ASP A 69 0.59 13.92 -14.85
CA ASP A 69 0.86 15.09 -15.69
C ASP A 69 -0.42 15.87 -15.99
N GLU A 70 -1.53 15.19 -16.32
CA GLU A 70 -2.86 15.82 -16.45
C GLU A 70 -3.32 16.52 -15.17
N CYS A 71 -2.91 16.03 -14.00
CA CYS A 71 -3.18 16.68 -12.72
C CYS A 71 -2.25 17.86 -12.43
N GLY A 72 -1.22 18.09 -13.24
CA GLY A 72 -0.23 19.15 -13.08
C GLY A 72 0.61 19.00 -11.80
N TYR A 73 0.81 17.78 -11.31
CA TYR A 73 1.56 17.53 -10.08
C TYR A 73 2.98 17.05 -10.36
N THR A 74 3.96 17.61 -9.65
CA THR A 74 5.35 17.20 -9.71
C THR A 74 5.86 16.82 -8.31
N GLY A 75 6.82 15.91 -8.25
CA GLY A 75 7.46 15.53 -6.98
C GLY A 75 6.88 14.29 -6.31
N ILE A 76 6.17 13.45 -7.05
CA ILE A 76 5.92 12.04 -6.71
C ILE A 76 6.75 11.16 -7.63
N ASN A 77 7.24 10.03 -7.12
CA ASN A 77 7.97 9.06 -7.94
C ASN A 77 7.02 7.94 -8.39
N VAL A 78 7.26 7.37 -9.57
CA VAL A 78 6.49 6.22 -10.08
C VAL A 78 7.49 5.16 -10.52
N ILE A 79 7.32 3.94 -10.04
CA ILE A 79 8.15 2.80 -10.38
C ILE A 79 7.24 1.68 -10.88
N GLN A 80 7.57 1.15 -12.07
CA GLN A 80 6.97 -0.08 -12.52
C GLN A 80 7.67 -1.27 -11.86
N ILE A 81 6.88 -2.22 -11.35
CA ILE A 81 7.37 -3.50 -10.86
C ILE A 81 6.63 -4.65 -11.54
N ASP A 82 7.24 -5.82 -11.56
CA ASP A 82 6.61 -7.02 -12.08
C ASP A 82 5.60 -7.56 -11.06
N PHE A 83 4.39 -7.88 -11.54
CA PHE A 83 3.35 -8.53 -10.75
C PHE A 83 3.23 -9.98 -11.18
N SER A 84 3.77 -10.87 -10.36
CA SER A 84 3.92 -12.29 -10.66
C SER A 84 2.90 -13.16 -9.93
N LEU A 85 2.28 -12.63 -8.86
CA LEU A 85 1.30 -13.38 -8.08
C LEU A 85 0.07 -13.72 -8.95
N PRO A 86 -0.28 -15.01 -9.10
CA PRO A 86 -1.49 -15.41 -9.80
C PRO A 86 -2.73 -15.10 -8.93
N VAL A 87 -3.36 -13.96 -9.19
CA VAL A 87 -4.59 -13.55 -8.51
C VAL A 87 -5.80 -13.87 -9.39
N PRO A 88 -6.76 -14.69 -8.92
CA PRO A 88 -7.98 -14.97 -9.67
C PRO A 88 -8.77 -13.69 -9.96
N ALA A 89 -9.24 -13.54 -11.20
CA ALA A 89 -10.05 -12.39 -11.59
C ALA A 89 -11.43 -12.40 -10.89
N GLY A 90 -11.97 -11.21 -10.63
CA GLY A 90 -13.32 -11.03 -10.08
C GLY A 90 -13.45 -11.21 -8.56
N ILE A 91 -12.36 -11.49 -7.85
CA ILE A 91 -12.39 -11.56 -6.39
C ILE A 91 -12.44 -10.16 -5.75
N PRO A 92 -13.08 -10.00 -4.57
CA PRO A 92 -13.01 -8.77 -3.80
C PRO A 92 -11.55 -8.36 -3.51
N PHE A 93 -11.29 -7.05 -3.47
CA PHE A 93 -9.95 -6.51 -3.20
C PHE A 93 -8.85 -7.05 -4.13
N TYR A 94 -9.18 -7.35 -5.39
CA TYR A 94 -8.26 -7.89 -6.39
C TYR A 94 -6.86 -7.24 -6.35
N SER A 95 -6.78 -5.91 -6.44
CA SER A 95 -5.50 -5.18 -6.43
C SER A 95 -4.72 -5.24 -5.11
N ALA A 96 -5.38 -5.51 -3.98
CA ALA A 96 -4.72 -5.56 -2.67
C ALA A 96 -3.82 -6.81 -2.52
N HIS A 97 -4.12 -7.88 -3.25
CA HIS A 97 -3.33 -9.12 -3.23
C HIS A 97 -1.90 -8.88 -3.75
N TYR A 98 -1.75 -7.95 -4.68
CA TYR A 98 -0.47 -7.54 -5.25
C TYR A 98 0.44 -6.77 -4.28
N LYS A 99 0.02 -6.52 -3.02
CA LYS A 99 0.94 -6.07 -1.95
C LYS A 99 2.07 -7.07 -1.73
N ILE A 100 1.83 -8.36 -2.01
CA ILE A 100 2.88 -9.40 -1.95
C ILE A 100 3.99 -9.12 -2.97
N ASP A 101 3.67 -8.72 -4.20
CA ASP A 101 4.70 -8.34 -5.17
C ASP A 101 5.45 -7.06 -4.75
N ALA A 102 4.77 -6.11 -4.11
CA ALA A 102 5.44 -4.95 -3.52
C ALA A 102 6.43 -5.35 -2.41
N PHE A 103 6.10 -6.36 -1.60
CA PHE A 103 7.01 -6.91 -0.59
C PHE A 103 8.22 -7.61 -1.22
N ASN A 104 8.02 -8.37 -2.29
CA ASN A 104 9.13 -8.95 -3.08
C ASN A 104 10.04 -7.86 -3.64
N TYR A 105 9.46 -6.77 -4.15
CA TYR A 105 10.22 -5.61 -4.58
C TYR A 105 11.03 -5.02 -3.41
N PHE A 106 10.46 -4.85 -2.22
CA PHE A 106 11.20 -4.34 -1.06
C PHE A 106 12.33 -5.26 -0.62
N ALA A 107 12.18 -6.58 -0.75
CA ALA A 107 13.24 -7.54 -0.45
C ALA A 107 14.48 -7.35 -1.35
N SER A 108 14.29 -6.79 -2.55
CA SER A 108 15.37 -6.49 -3.51
C SER A 108 16.10 -5.17 -3.24
N LEU A 109 15.58 -4.31 -2.38
CA LEU A 109 16.12 -2.98 -2.10
C LEU A 109 17.37 -3.02 -1.19
N PRO A 110 18.16 -1.92 -1.14
CA PRO A 110 19.37 -1.86 -0.30
C PRO A 110 19.11 -2.09 1.20
N ASP A 111 20.11 -2.66 1.89
CA ASP A 111 20.05 -3.00 3.33
C ASP A 111 19.92 -1.79 4.25
N ASP A 112 20.23 -0.58 3.77
CA ASP A 112 20.15 0.66 4.54
C ASP A 112 18.76 1.32 4.44
N GLN A 113 17.78 0.65 3.84
CA GLN A 113 16.43 1.15 3.62
C GLN A 113 15.38 0.53 4.57
N TYR A 114 14.51 1.37 5.11
CA TYR A 114 13.24 0.97 5.73
C TYR A 114 12.09 1.34 4.79
N SER A 115 11.37 0.35 4.28
CA SER A 115 10.26 0.57 3.35
C SER A 115 8.95 0.62 4.13
N VAL A 116 8.10 1.60 3.82
CA VAL A 116 6.78 1.76 4.42
C VAL A 116 5.75 1.77 3.30
N LEU A 117 4.87 0.77 3.26
CA LEU A 117 3.77 0.66 2.32
C LEU A 117 2.49 1.19 2.96
N LEU A 118 1.85 2.13 2.28
CA LEU A 118 0.63 2.81 2.71
C LEU A 118 -0.48 2.62 1.67
N ASP A 119 -1.72 2.51 2.15
CA ASP A 119 -2.88 2.74 1.29
C ASP A 119 -2.92 4.20 0.81
N ASN A 120 -3.40 4.39 -0.42
CA ASN A 120 -3.27 5.69 -1.10
C ASN A 120 -4.22 6.76 -0.58
N ASP A 121 -5.20 6.41 0.25
CA ASP A 121 -6.18 7.30 0.88
C ASP A 121 -5.79 7.73 2.30
N ILE A 122 -4.56 7.44 2.73
CA ILE A 122 -3.98 7.98 3.97
C ILE A 122 -3.62 9.46 3.82
N VAL A 123 -3.75 10.22 4.91
CA VAL A 123 -3.31 11.62 5.00
C VAL A 123 -2.56 11.83 6.30
N PHE A 124 -1.36 12.42 6.22
CA PHE A 124 -0.59 12.82 7.39
C PHE A 124 -1.11 14.15 7.95
N LEU A 125 -1.64 14.11 9.18
CA LEU A 125 -2.14 15.31 9.87
C LEU A 125 -1.09 15.96 10.79
N ARG A 126 -0.06 15.19 11.18
CA ARG A 126 1.00 15.58 12.11
C ARG A 126 2.31 14.89 11.73
N PRO A 127 3.46 15.42 12.19
CA PRO A 127 4.72 14.70 12.11
C PRO A 127 4.62 13.31 12.78
N LEU A 128 5.39 12.37 12.26
CA LEU A 128 5.54 11.04 12.82
C LEU A 128 6.11 11.15 14.24
N PRO A 129 5.64 10.34 15.19
CA PRO A 129 6.14 10.38 16.56
C PRO A 129 7.59 9.86 16.61
N GLN A 130 8.37 10.32 17.60
CA GLN A 130 9.76 9.87 17.79
C GLN A 130 9.90 8.33 17.81
N THR A 131 8.93 7.65 18.42
CA THR A 131 8.86 6.18 18.50
C THR A 131 8.86 5.51 17.12
N PHE A 132 8.30 6.15 16.08
CA PHE A 132 8.36 5.62 14.73
C PHE A 132 9.81 5.55 14.24
N TYR A 133 10.59 6.63 14.42
CA TYR A 133 11.99 6.67 14.02
C TYR A 133 12.83 5.66 14.82
N GLU A 134 12.63 5.56 16.13
CA GLU A 134 13.29 4.56 16.98
C GLU A 134 13.02 3.12 16.51
N ILE A 135 11.78 2.83 16.12
CA ILE A 135 11.40 1.54 15.53
C ILE A 135 12.14 1.29 14.22
N THR A 136 12.20 2.28 13.33
CA THR A 136 12.95 2.15 12.07
C THR A 136 14.44 1.96 12.30
N GLU A 137 15.05 2.69 13.23
CA GLU A 137 16.48 2.54 13.56
C GLU A 137 16.82 1.15 14.08
N ARG A 138 15.91 0.58 14.87
CA ARG A 138 16.01 -0.79 15.40
C ARG A 138 15.58 -1.86 14.42
N ARG A 139 15.16 -1.49 13.20
CA ARG A 139 14.67 -2.41 12.17
C ARG A 139 13.53 -3.29 12.69
N ILE A 140 12.62 -2.74 13.49
CA ILE A 140 11.48 -3.52 14.00
C ILE A 140 10.35 -3.44 12.97
N PRO A 141 9.72 -4.55 12.54
CA PRO A 141 8.58 -4.49 11.62
C PRO A 141 7.41 -3.70 12.21
N LEU A 142 6.70 -3.01 11.32
CA LEU A 142 5.46 -2.30 11.64
C LEU A 142 4.32 -2.87 10.80
N CYS A 143 3.18 -3.10 11.43
CA CYS A 143 1.93 -3.33 10.72
C CYS A 143 0.80 -2.59 11.45
N TYR A 144 -0.14 -2.05 10.68
CA TYR A 144 -1.32 -1.43 11.28
C TYR A 144 -2.22 -2.50 11.88
N HIS A 145 -2.52 -2.41 13.17
CA HIS A 145 -3.46 -3.31 13.82
C HIS A 145 -4.85 -2.69 13.86
N LEU A 146 -5.83 -3.33 13.21
CA LEU A 146 -7.23 -2.97 13.33
C LEU A 146 -7.92 -3.93 14.31
N PRO A 147 -8.46 -3.45 15.43
CA PRO A 147 -9.23 -4.31 16.32
C PRO A 147 -10.48 -4.82 15.58
N VAL A 148 -10.69 -6.13 15.60
CA VAL A 148 -11.86 -6.76 14.96
C VAL A 148 -13.10 -6.47 15.81
N GLY A 149 -14.16 -5.94 15.17
CA GLY A 149 -15.41 -5.59 15.85
C GLY A 149 -16.28 -6.80 16.21
N ASP A 150 -16.52 -7.72 15.27
CA ASP A 150 -17.34 -8.92 15.46
C ASP A 150 -16.49 -10.19 15.27
N CYS A 151 -15.76 -10.54 16.33
CA CYS A 151 -14.87 -11.70 16.33
C CYS A 151 -15.63 -13.01 16.08
N ASP A 152 -16.85 -13.15 16.58
CA ASP A 152 -17.61 -14.41 16.51
C ASP A 152 -17.99 -14.74 15.07
N LYS A 153 -18.50 -13.75 14.33
CA LYS A 153 -18.83 -13.93 12.91
C LYS A 153 -17.60 -14.25 12.07
N MET A 154 -16.51 -13.52 12.28
CA MET A 154 -15.25 -13.76 11.58
C MET A 154 -14.72 -15.17 11.86
N MET A 155 -14.74 -15.61 13.12
CA MET A 155 -14.31 -16.95 13.50
C MET A 155 -15.20 -18.05 12.91
N ALA A 156 -16.51 -17.81 12.82
CA ALA A 156 -17.43 -18.73 12.16
C ALA A 156 -17.09 -18.89 10.67
N ASP A 157 -16.66 -17.81 9.99
CA ASP A 157 -16.22 -17.87 8.60
C ASP A 157 -14.84 -18.53 8.44
N CYS A 158 -13.85 -18.19 9.27
CA CYS A 158 -12.52 -18.80 9.25
C CYS A 158 -12.58 -20.33 9.46
N ARG A 159 -13.44 -20.77 10.38
CA ARG A 159 -13.66 -22.21 10.66
C ARG A 159 -14.28 -22.99 9.52
N LYS A 160 -14.89 -22.33 8.51
CA LYS A 160 -15.32 -22.99 7.26
C LYS A 160 -14.13 -23.44 6.40
N ILE A 161 -12.98 -22.80 6.56
CA ILE A 161 -11.75 -23.10 5.83
C ILE A 161 -10.87 -24.05 6.64
N SER A 162 -10.66 -23.75 7.93
CA SER A 162 -9.89 -24.59 8.84
C SER A 162 -10.41 -24.48 10.27
N SER A 163 -10.77 -25.62 10.88
CA SER A 163 -11.27 -25.71 12.25
C SER A 163 -10.28 -25.21 13.30
N ASP A 164 -8.99 -25.27 12.97
CA ASP A 164 -7.87 -25.04 13.90
C ASP A 164 -7.32 -23.61 13.77
N THR A 165 -8.06 -22.73 13.08
CA THR A 165 -7.67 -21.33 12.91
C THR A 165 -7.84 -20.58 14.23
N ASP A 166 -6.74 -20.10 14.81
CA ASP A 166 -6.75 -19.12 15.90
C ASP A 166 -7.34 -17.79 15.45
N VAL A 167 -7.81 -16.95 16.38
CA VAL A 167 -8.41 -15.64 16.07
C VAL A 167 -7.46 -14.82 15.21
N PRO A 168 -7.78 -14.60 13.91
CA PRO A 168 -6.93 -13.77 13.09
C PRO A 168 -7.06 -12.33 13.56
N THR A 169 -5.95 -11.74 13.99
CA THR A 169 -5.89 -10.29 14.15
C THR A 169 -5.91 -9.65 12.77
N TRP A 170 -6.82 -8.70 12.53
CA TRP A 170 -6.80 -7.95 11.27
C TRP A 170 -5.63 -6.96 11.29
N THR A 171 -4.56 -7.31 10.60
CA THR A 171 -3.33 -6.52 10.56
C THR A 171 -2.93 -6.16 9.13
N GLY A 172 -2.34 -4.98 8.98
CA GLY A 172 -1.66 -4.57 7.76
C GLY A 172 -2.56 -4.16 6.60
N GLY A 173 -3.86 -3.97 6.82
CA GLY A 173 -4.73 -3.37 5.81
C GLY A 173 -4.14 -2.04 5.32
N GLU A 174 -3.88 -1.13 6.25
CA GLU A 174 -3.58 0.27 5.94
C GLU A 174 -2.08 0.57 5.79
N LEU A 175 -1.24 -0.06 6.61
CA LEU A 175 0.19 0.24 6.70
C LEU A 175 1.02 -1.02 7.00
N TRP A 176 2.12 -1.16 6.28
CA TRP A 176 3.24 -2.06 6.59
C TRP A 176 4.55 -1.28 6.59
N GLY A 177 5.49 -1.69 7.43
CA GLY A 177 6.83 -1.14 7.46
C GLY A 177 7.86 -2.21 7.85
N GLY A 178 9.05 -2.12 7.29
CA GLY A 178 10.14 -3.04 7.63
C GLY A 178 11.38 -2.82 6.79
N ASP A 179 12.46 -3.49 7.16
CA ASP A 179 13.60 -3.64 6.27
C ASP A 179 13.40 -4.83 5.33
N LYS A 180 14.32 -4.99 4.38
CA LYS A 180 14.24 -6.07 3.38
C LYS A 180 14.28 -7.49 3.97
N SER A 181 14.83 -7.67 5.18
CA SER A 181 14.91 -8.98 5.85
C SER A 181 13.60 -9.39 6.49
N LEU A 182 12.75 -8.41 6.78
CA LEU A 182 11.47 -8.58 7.47
C LEU A 182 10.29 -8.52 6.51
N LEU A 183 10.37 -7.68 5.48
CA LEU A 183 9.33 -7.58 4.47
C LEU A 183 9.34 -8.75 3.49
N PHE A 184 10.33 -9.65 3.51
CA PHE A 184 10.11 -11.06 3.15
C PHE A 184 11.24 -12.01 3.60
N LYS A 185 10.83 -13.14 4.16
CA LYS A 185 11.38 -14.49 3.95
C LYS A 185 10.17 -15.39 3.81
N ALA A 186 9.65 -15.64 2.60
CA ALA A 186 8.69 -16.74 2.45
C ALA A 186 9.41 -18.06 2.27
N LEU A 187 8.75 -19.06 2.83
CA LEU A 187 8.94 -20.50 2.72
C LEU A 187 9.01 -20.97 1.25
#